data_AF-A0A919FRG0-F1
#
_entry.id   AF-A0A919FRG0-F1
#
_cell.length_a   1.000
_cell.length_b   1.000
_cell.length_c   1.000
_cell.angle_alpha   90.00
_cell.angle_beta   90.00
_cell.angle_gamma   90.00
#
_symmetry.space_group_name_H-M   'P 1'
#
loop_
_entity.id
_entity.type
_entity.pdbx_description
1 polymer ?
#
loop_
_entity_poly.entity_id
_entity_poly.type
_entity_poly.pdbx_seq_one_letter_code
_entity_poly.pdbx_strand_id
1 'polypeptide(L)'
;MGSWWSIQVGGQAIPVWGKNYVPDELMLLFADEDRFVDTTKLAALAEYENRAADAPEPDGLPLPWHDDLMGYSATARTLRRRLELQGFSSDWVSRLSTAFFDDEEERRLSTLWQEGTAAYPNGAAITAALTTRSGRAAGAGIRPDPRERPEEHFLHEQWERLREAFDDPRFALALSLCRTRAASEVKLDLTDLVLGGWLTPDENPHREARLRMSATVAADGAVIVVTEGSSDAHRLRRSVEVAAPEVAHLFRFLDFDLRPPGGTDRVVSLTKGMAAAGVMNRIIAVLDNDTAGREAAAQLSKLHLPAQVVAVCLPTAPYANRYPTLGPSGRGAEDVNGRAVSMEFMFGEDVLRNAAGELAPVRWHAFNEKMGDYQGRLDTTDKVRVGERIDAALSVGTSNRVPDQVRTGCVRLARMLIAAADPPQRIPASEGSVLTQMWRRDPFCEIRINLTQRPQPA
;
A
#
# COMPACT_ATOMS: atom_id res chain seq x y z
N MET A 1 -0.69 -12.75 -29.16
CA MET A 1 -0.60 -11.35 -29.63
C MET A 1 -0.66 -10.43 -28.43
N GLY A 2 -0.12 -9.22 -28.49
CA GLY A 2 -0.24 -8.26 -27.39
C GLY A 2 -0.63 -6.88 -27.91
N SER A 3 -1.32 -6.12 -27.08
CA SER A 3 -1.87 -4.79 -27.39
C SER A 3 -0.98 -3.69 -26.84
N TRP A 4 -1.00 -2.51 -27.44
CA TRP A 4 -0.14 -1.40 -27.04
C TRP A 4 -0.96 -0.25 -26.46
N TRP A 5 -0.34 0.54 -25.60
CA TRP A 5 -0.90 1.82 -25.16
C TRP A 5 0.18 2.87 -25.28
N SER A 6 -0.23 4.13 -25.46
CA SER A 6 0.69 5.26 -25.54
C SER A 6 0.07 6.51 -24.94
N ILE A 7 0.93 7.45 -24.56
CA ILE A 7 0.52 8.81 -24.21
C ILE A 7 0.79 9.73 -25.39
N GLN A 8 -0.15 10.63 -25.64
CA GLN A 8 -0.05 11.72 -26.58
C GLN A 8 -0.12 13.07 -25.86
N VAL A 9 0.55 14.07 -26.41
CA VAL A 9 0.51 15.47 -25.95
C VAL A 9 0.15 16.35 -27.13
N GLY A 10 -1.04 16.95 -27.10
CA GLY A 10 -1.57 17.77 -28.20
C GLY A 10 -1.66 17.00 -29.52
N GLY A 11 -2.07 15.72 -29.46
CA GLY A 11 -2.20 14.84 -30.62
C GLY A 11 -0.88 14.27 -31.17
N GLN A 12 0.24 14.41 -30.45
CA GLN A 12 1.51 13.81 -30.83
C GLN A 12 1.97 12.80 -29.76
N ALA A 13 2.33 11.59 -30.18
CA ALA A 13 2.92 10.60 -29.30
C ALA A 13 4.20 11.11 -28.61
N ILE A 14 4.41 10.68 -27.37
CA ILE A 14 5.58 10.98 -26.55
C ILE A 14 6.27 9.66 -26.13
N PRO A 15 7.49 9.67 -25.56
CA PRO A 15 8.24 8.46 -25.20
C PRO A 15 7.70 7.78 -23.93
N VAL A 16 6.37 7.61 -23.85
CA VAL A 16 5.67 6.94 -22.76
C VAL A 16 4.64 6.02 -23.39
N TRP A 17 4.98 4.74 -23.45
CA TRP A 17 4.18 3.68 -24.06
C TRP A 17 4.49 2.36 -23.37
N GLY A 18 3.64 1.37 -23.60
CA GLY A 18 3.84 0.03 -23.09
C GLY A 18 2.93 -0.97 -23.76
N LYS A 19 3.03 -2.22 -23.32
CA LYS A 19 2.32 -3.36 -23.90
C LYS A 19 1.48 -4.05 -22.85
N ASN A 20 0.26 -4.44 -23.20
CA ASN A 20 -0.67 -5.26 -22.45
C ASN A 20 -1.26 -4.66 -21.15
N TYR A 21 -0.49 -3.87 -20.39
CA TYR A 21 -0.94 -3.24 -19.16
C TYR A 21 -0.26 -1.89 -18.97
N VAL A 22 -0.96 -0.97 -18.31
CA VAL A 22 -0.42 0.34 -17.90
C VAL A 22 0.11 0.23 -16.46
N PRO A 23 1.33 0.69 -16.16
CA PRO A 23 1.87 0.68 -14.80
C PRO A 23 0.98 1.40 -13.78
N ASP A 24 0.91 0.86 -12.56
CA ASP A 24 0.04 1.38 -11.50
C ASP A 24 0.45 2.81 -11.12
N GLU A 25 1.74 3.08 -11.05
CA GLU A 25 2.34 4.39 -10.76
C GLU A 25 1.84 5.47 -11.73
N LEU A 26 1.76 5.12 -13.02
CA LEU A 26 1.27 6.01 -14.07
C LEU A 26 -0.25 6.20 -13.94
N MET A 27 -0.98 5.13 -13.67
CA MET A 27 -2.43 5.17 -13.46
C MET A 27 -2.86 6.01 -12.24
N LEU A 28 -2.01 6.11 -11.21
CA LEU A 28 -2.24 6.97 -10.03
C LEU A 28 -2.27 8.47 -10.35
N LEU A 29 -1.76 8.89 -11.52
CA LEU A 29 -1.86 10.28 -11.97
C LEU A 29 -3.27 10.67 -12.43
N PHE A 30 -4.13 9.70 -12.72
CA PHE A 30 -5.46 9.95 -13.24
C PHE A 30 -6.55 9.75 -12.16
N ALA A 31 -7.67 10.42 -12.38
CA ALA A 31 -8.87 10.40 -11.54
C ALA A 31 -10.12 10.13 -12.41
N ASP A 32 -11.27 9.97 -11.76
CA ASP A 32 -12.54 9.69 -12.45
C ASP A 32 -12.88 10.76 -13.50
N GLU A 33 -12.56 12.02 -13.23
CA GLU A 33 -12.81 13.17 -14.12
C GLU A 33 -11.98 13.15 -15.39
N ASP A 34 -10.84 12.46 -15.40
CA ASP A 34 -9.98 12.35 -16.58
C ASP A 34 -10.42 11.19 -17.48
N ARG A 35 -11.17 10.22 -16.94
CA ARG A 35 -11.58 9.02 -17.67
C ARG A 35 -12.64 9.35 -18.71
N PHE A 36 -12.47 8.83 -19.92
CA PHE A 36 -13.50 8.87 -20.95
C PHE A 36 -13.76 7.48 -21.54
N VAL A 37 -15.00 7.26 -21.95
CA VAL A 37 -15.44 6.10 -22.74
C VAL A 37 -16.40 6.63 -23.81
N ASP A 38 -16.08 6.44 -25.08
CA ASP A 38 -16.93 6.83 -26.19
C ASP A 38 -18.02 5.77 -26.40
N THR A 39 -19.20 6.05 -25.85
CA THR A 39 -20.37 5.15 -25.96
C THR A 39 -20.85 4.95 -27.40
N THR A 40 -20.61 5.90 -28.31
CA THR A 40 -21.00 5.79 -29.71
C THR A 40 -20.10 4.78 -30.41
N LYS A 41 -18.78 4.89 -30.20
CA LYS A 41 -17.80 3.93 -30.73
C LYS A 41 -17.98 2.54 -30.13
N LEU A 42 -18.33 2.46 -28.85
CA LEU A 42 -18.60 1.19 -28.18
C LEU A 42 -19.84 0.49 -28.75
N ALA A 43 -20.91 1.24 -29.02
CA ALA A 43 -22.10 0.69 -29.68
C ALA A 43 -21.79 0.20 -31.11
N ALA A 44 -20.99 0.95 -31.87
CA ALA A 44 -20.56 0.56 -33.21
C ALA A 44 -19.68 -0.70 -33.20
N LEU A 45 -18.75 -0.82 -32.24
CA LEU A 45 -17.96 -2.03 -32.01
C LEU A 45 -18.86 -3.23 -31.69
N ALA A 46 -19.82 -3.08 -30.79
CA ALA A 46 -20.74 -4.16 -30.43
C ALA A 46 -21.63 -4.59 -31.61
N GLU A 47 -22.12 -3.65 -32.43
CA GLU A 47 -22.88 -3.98 -33.66
C GLU A 47 -22.00 -4.75 -34.66
N TYR A 48 -20.73 -4.34 -34.79
CA TYR A 48 -19.77 -5.04 -35.63
C TYR A 48 -19.46 -6.45 -35.13
N GLU A 49 -19.15 -6.63 -33.84
CA GLU A 49 -18.89 -7.95 -33.25
C GLU A 49 -20.09 -8.89 -33.39
N ASN A 50 -21.32 -8.37 -33.24
CA ASN A 50 -22.54 -9.13 -33.46
C ASN A 50 -22.77 -9.53 -34.93
N ARG A 51 -22.27 -8.74 -35.89
CA ARG A 51 -22.36 -9.02 -37.34
C ARG A 51 -21.20 -9.87 -37.87
N ALA A 52 -20.01 -9.71 -37.30
CA ALA A 52 -18.79 -10.39 -37.70
C ALA A 52 -18.83 -11.91 -37.42
N ALA A 53 -19.78 -12.39 -36.64
CA ALA A 53 -20.10 -13.82 -36.55
C ALA A 53 -20.45 -14.44 -37.92
N ASP A 54 -20.91 -13.64 -38.90
CA ASP A 54 -21.42 -14.09 -40.21
C ASP A 54 -20.77 -13.41 -41.44
N ALA A 55 -19.72 -12.58 -41.30
CA ALA A 55 -19.11 -11.85 -42.43
C ALA A 55 -17.58 -11.67 -42.31
N PRO A 56 -16.82 -11.65 -43.44
CA PRO A 56 -15.38 -11.41 -43.43
C PRO A 56 -15.02 -9.99 -42.98
N GLU A 57 -13.85 -9.82 -42.35
CA GLU A 57 -13.33 -8.52 -41.93
C GLU A 57 -13.32 -7.53 -43.10
N PRO A 58 -13.78 -6.29 -42.92
CA PRO A 58 -13.79 -5.27 -43.97
C PRO A 58 -12.37 -4.86 -44.34
N ASP A 59 -12.09 -4.82 -45.65
CA ASP A 59 -10.78 -4.50 -46.20
C ASP A 59 -10.34 -3.06 -45.88
N GLY A 60 -9.25 -2.93 -45.13
CA GLY A 60 -8.25 -1.86 -45.27
C GLY A 60 -8.60 -0.44 -44.83
N LEU A 61 -9.79 -0.17 -44.27
CA LEU A 61 -10.12 1.11 -43.65
C LEU A 61 -10.09 0.99 -42.12
N PRO A 62 -9.41 1.89 -41.39
CA PRO A 62 -9.45 1.89 -39.93
C PRO A 62 -10.90 2.09 -39.49
N LEU A 63 -11.39 1.16 -38.68
CA LEU A 63 -12.76 1.18 -38.20
C LEU A 63 -12.94 2.39 -37.27
N PRO A 64 -14.14 2.99 -37.19
CA PRO A 64 -14.38 4.24 -36.47
C PRO A 64 -14.10 4.18 -34.96
N TRP A 65 -13.89 2.98 -34.41
CA TRP A 65 -13.55 2.71 -33.02
C TRP A 65 -12.09 2.31 -32.77
N HIS A 66 -11.19 2.43 -33.77
CA HIS A 66 -9.79 2.04 -33.63
C HIS A 66 -8.92 3.02 -32.81
N ASP A 67 -9.40 4.23 -32.56
CA ASP A 67 -8.75 5.18 -31.66
C ASP A 67 -9.79 5.81 -30.73
N ASP A 68 -9.35 6.33 -29.58
CA ASP A 68 -10.15 7.14 -28.66
C ASP A 68 -11.47 6.48 -28.20
N LEU A 69 -11.54 5.15 -28.13
CA LEU A 69 -12.68 4.42 -27.59
C LEU A 69 -12.73 4.55 -26.06
N MET A 70 -11.60 4.40 -25.40
CA MET A 70 -11.47 4.47 -23.95
C MET A 70 -10.08 4.98 -23.57
N GLY A 71 -10.01 5.80 -22.53
CA GLY A 71 -8.73 6.29 -22.04
C GLY A 71 -8.86 7.33 -20.95
N TYR A 72 -7.81 8.15 -20.83
CA TYR A 72 -7.75 9.27 -19.91
C TYR A 72 -7.28 10.52 -20.63
N SER A 73 -7.87 11.67 -20.32
CA SER A 73 -7.46 12.98 -20.85
C SER A 73 -7.39 14.02 -19.74
N ALA A 74 -6.27 14.73 -19.66
CA ALA A 74 -6.04 15.82 -18.72
C ALA A 74 -5.15 16.90 -19.35
N THR A 75 -5.10 18.09 -18.76
CA THR A 75 -4.18 19.12 -19.25
C THR A 75 -2.75 18.89 -18.76
N ALA A 76 -1.76 19.33 -19.53
CA ALA A 76 -0.36 19.31 -19.12
C ALA A 76 -0.11 20.12 -17.83
N ARG A 77 -0.94 21.13 -17.52
CA ARG A 77 -0.91 21.83 -16.21
C ARG A 77 -1.32 20.89 -15.08
N THR A 78 -2.42 20.16 -15.26
CA THR A 78 -2.95 19.23 -14.25
C THR A 78 -1.95 18.13 -13.95
N LEU A 79 -1.45 17.45 -14.99
CA LEU A 79 -0.51 16.34 -14.80
C LEU A 79 0.82 16.78 -14.18
N ARG A 80 1.38 17.95 -14.56
CA ARG A 80 2.59 18.48 -13.92
C ARG A 80 2.43 18.70 -12.42
N ARG A 81 1.29 19.24 -11.98
CA ARG A 81 1.01 19.44 -10.54
C ARG A 81 0.92 18.10 -9.81
N ARG A 82 0.26 17.10 -10.41
CA ARG A 82 0.13 15.76 -9.83
C ARG A 82 1.49 15.07 -9.75
N LEU A 83 2.30 15.17 -10.80
CA LEU A 83 3.69 14.67 -10.85
C LEU A 83 4.58 15.34 -9.82
N GLU A 84 4.49 16.67 -9.66
CA GLU A 84 5.25 17.43 -8.65
C GLU A 84 4.95 16.96 -7.23
N LEU A 85 3.67 16.72 -6.89
CA LEU A 85 3.28 16.13 -5.59
C LEU A 85 3.78 14.69 -5.40
N GLN A 86 4.11 13.99 -6.48
CA GLN A 86 4.72 12.67 -6.46
C GLN A 86 6.27 12.71 -6.55
N GLY A 87 6.88 13.91 -6.49
CA GLY A 87 8.34 14.08 -6.52
C GLY A 87 8.95 14.26 -7.92
N PHE A 88 8.14 14.34 -8.98
CA PHE A 88 8.59 14.49 -10.37
C PHE A 88 8.36 15.91 -10.88
N SER A 89 8.85 16.92 -10.16
CA SER A 89 8.77 18.30 -10.62
C SER A 89 9.61 18.50 -11.89
N SER A 90 9.17 19.40 -12.78
CA SER A 90 9.89 19.68 -14.04
C SER A 90 11.33 20.15 -13.80
N ASP A 91 11.57 20.95 -12.77
CA ASP A 91 12.90 21.41 -12.37
C ASP A 91 13.78 20.24 -11.89
N TRP A 92 13.25 19.37 -11.03
CA TRP A 92 13.97 18.20 -10.54
C TRP A 92 14.36 17.25 -11.67
N VAL A 93 13.40 16.86 -12.51
CA VAL A 93 13.60 15.91 -13.60
C VAL A 93 14.58 16.47 -14.63
N SER A 94 14.50 17.75 -15.00
CA SER A 94 15.46 18.36 -15.92
C SER A 94 16.88 18.45 -15.35
N ARG A 95 17.05 18.77 -14.06
CA ARG A 95 18.38 18.72 -13.42
C ARG A 95 18.94 17.31 -13.36
N LEU A 96 18.12 16.32 -13.02
CA LEU A 96 18.56 14.94 -12.92
C LEU A 96 18.96 14.37 -14.29
N SER A 97 18.20 14.66 -15.35
CA SER A 97 18.59 14.32 -16.73
C SER A 97 19.90 15.00 -17.14
N THR A 98 20.08 16.28 -16.80
CA THR A 98 21.32 17.02 -17.10
C THR A 98 22.51 16.36 -16.43
N ALA A 99 22.43 16.09 -15.12
CA ALA A 99 23.50 15.46 -14.36
C ALA A 99 23.81 14.03 -14.85
N PHE A 100 22.76 13.25 -15.21
CA PHE A 100 22.92 11.91 -15.79
C PHE A 100 23.73 11.95 -17.09
N PHE A 101 23.44 12.91 -17.96
CA PHE A 101 24.18 13.04 -19.21
C PHE A 101 25.58 13.59 -19.00
N ASP A 102 25.78 14.57 -18.11
CA ASP A 102 27.10 15.16 -17.81
C ASP A 102 28.08 14.11 -17.23
N ASP A 103 27.61 13.20 -16.36
CA ASP A 103 28.45 12.13 -15.76
C ASP A 103 28.86 11.06 -16.81
N GLU A 104 28.00 10.80 -17.79
CA GLU A 104 28.22 9.80 -18.83
C GLU A 104 28.92 10.35 -20.09
N GLU A 105 29.12 11.67 -20.17
CA GLU A 105 29.53 12.39 -21.38
C GLU A 105 30.98 12.09 -21.78
N GLU A 106 31.86 11.83 -20.81
CA GLU A 106 33.31 11.83 -21.03
C GLU A 106 33.84 10.65 -21.89
N ARG A 107 33.02 9.63 -22.23
CA ARG A 107 33.50 8.46 -23.01
C ARG A 107 32.73 8.09 -24.29
N ARG A 108 31.51 8.58 -24.56
CA ARG A 108 30.63 7.99 -25.60
C ARG A 108 30.10 8.92 -26.70
N LEU A 109 30.04 10.24 -26.52
CA LEU A 109 29.49 11.13 -27.57
C LEU A 109 30.34 11.13 -28.84
N SER A 110 31.67 11.08 -28.70
CA SER A 110 32.61 11.05 -29.83
C SER A 110 32.53 9.76 -30.66
N THR A 111 31.94 8.69 -30.12
CA THR A 111 31.78 7.39 -30.80
C THR A 111 30.43 7.21 -31.48
N LEU A 112 29.37 7.90 -31.05
CA LEU A 112 28.01 7.77 -31.59
C LEU A 112 27.73 8.73 -32.76
N TRP A 113 28.16 10.00 -32.66
CA TRP A 113 27.96 10.99 -33.72
C TRP A 113 28.86 12.23 -33.52
N GLN A 114 29.98 12.31 -34.25
CA GLN A 114 30.96 13.40 -34.10
C GLN A 114 30.36 14.80 -34.32
N GLU A 115 29.49 14.98 -35.32
CA GLU A 115 28.83 16.26 -35.62
C GLU A 115 27.84 16.66 -34.51
N GLY A 116 27.26 15.68 -33.80
CA GLY A 116 26.38 15.88 -32.64
C GLY A 116 27.08 16.55 -31.46
N THR A 117 28.40 16.40 -31.32
CA THR A 117 29.20 17.00 -30.24
C THR A 117 29.13 18.53 -30.24
N ALA A 118 28.97 19.16 -31.40
CA ALA A 118 28.81 20.61 -31.52
C ALA A 118 27.37 21.06 -31.22
N ALA A 119 26.36 20.26 -31.58
CA ALA A 119 24.95 20.55 -31.35
C ALA A 119 24.52 20.30 -29.89
N TYR A 120 25.16 19.33 -29.24
CA TYR A 120 24.85 18.85 -27.89
C TYR A 120 26.12 18.82 -27.02
N PRO A 121 26.66 19.99 -26.65
CA PRO A 121 27.97 20.10 -25.98
C PRO A 121 27.97 19.78 -24.48
N ASN A 122 26.80 19.52 -23.90
CA ASN A 122 26.63 19.11 -22.50
C ASN A 122 25.27 18.45 -22.26
N GLY A 123 25.09 17.84 -21.10
CA GLY A 123 23.84 17.23 -20.66
C GLY A 123 22.65 18.19 -20.61
N ALA A 124 22.88 19.48 -20.39
CA ALA A 124 21.82 20.48 -20.40
C ALA A 124 21.26 20.71 -21.82
N ALA A 125 22.14 20.71 -22.84
CA ALA A 125 21.74 20.82 -24.24
C ALA A 125 20.95 19.58 -24.68
N ILE A 126 21.42 18.37 -24.32
CA ILE A 126 20.71 17.11 -24.58
C ILE A 126 19.33 17.14 -23.92
N THR A 127 19.27 17.45 -22.63
CA THR A 127 18.01 17.53 -21.87
C THR A 127 17.05 18.53 -22.52
N ALA A 128 17.54 19.72 -22.88
CA ALA A 128 16.72 20.73 -23.55
C ALA A 128 16.16 20.21 -24.88
N ALA A 129 16.95 19.47 -25.66
CA ALA A 129 16.55 18.89 -26.93
C ALA A 129 15.46 17.84 -26.77
N LEU A 130 15.58 16.94 -25.78
CA LEU A 130 14.57 15.91 -25.49
C LEU A 130 13.21 16.52 -25.15
N THR A 131 13.19 17.67 -24.47
CA THR A 131 11.94 18.37 -24.12
C THR A 131 11.28 19.12 -25.30
N THR A 132 11.91 19.18 -26.48
CA THR A 132 11.33 19.81 -27.67
C THR A 132 10.27 18.90 -28.32
N ARG A 133 9.50 19.45 -29.26
CA ARG A 133 8.50 18.68 -30.01
C ARG A 133 9.15 17.56 -30.84
N SER A 134 10.28 17.83 -31.50
CA SER A 134 11.04 16.84 -32.27
C SER A 134 11.70 15.81 -31.36
N GLY A 135 12.31 16.24 -30.25
CA GLY A 135 12.93 15.34 -29.28
C GLY A 135 11.94 14.36 -28.66
N ARG A 136 10.72 14.79 -28.32
CA ARG A 136 9.67 13.86 -27.87
C ARG A 136 9.22 12.90 -28.95
N ALA A 137 9.08 13.36 -30.20
CA ALA A 137 8.69 12.50 -31.32
C ALA A 137 9.73 11.40 -31.57
N ALA A 138 11.02 11.74 -31.47
CA ALA A 138 12.13 10.82 -31.66
C ALA A 138 12.06 9.60 -30.73
N GLY A 139 11.72 9.81 -29.45
CA GLY A 139 11.59 8.73 -28.48
C GLY A 139 10.23 8.00 -28.49
N ALA A 140 9.22 8.55 -29.17
CA ALA A 140 7.90 7.92 -29.29
C ALA A 140 7.81 6.94 -30.47
N GLY A 141 8.63 7.15 -31.50
CA GLY A 141 8.61 6.39 -32.74
C GLY A 141 9.49 5.14 -32.74
N ILE A 142 9.48 4.45 -33.88
CA ILE A 142 10.40 3.35 -34.18
C ILE A 142 11.82 3.91 -34.25
N ARG A 143 12.80 3.13 -33.76
CA ARG A 143 14.24 3.48 -33.85
C ARG A 143 14.59 3.95 -35.26
N PRO A 144 15.02 5.21 -35.44
CA PRO A 144 15.38 5.75 -36.76
C PRO A 144 16.67 5.13 -37.30
N ASP A 145 16.82 5.07 -38.62
CA ASP A 145 18.11 4.71 -39.24
C ASP A 145 19.14 5.81 -38.97
N PRO A 146 20.28 5.49 -38.31
CA PRO A 146 21.32 6.47 -38.00
C PRO A 146 21.93 7.15 -39.23
N ARG A 147 21.87 6.55 -40.42
CA ARG A 147 22.41 7.12 -41.65
C ARG A 147 21.49 8.15 -42.29
N GLU A 148 20.18 7.98 -42.13
CA GLU A 148 19.18 8.86 -42.73
C GLU A 148 18.77 9.98 -41.78
N ARG A 149 18.65 9.67 -40.49
CA ARG A 149 18.13 10.58 -39.45
C ARG A 149 19.03 10.55 -38.20
N PRO A 150 20.30 10.98 -38.30
CA PRO A 150 21.29 10.83 -37.24
C PRO A 150 20.90 11.55 -35.94
N GLU A 151 20.36 12.76 -36.03
CA GLU A 151 19.92 13.53 -34.85
C GLU A 151 18.75 12.85 -34.13
N GLU A 152 17.76 12.38 -34.88
CA GLU A 152 16.60 11.70 -34.29
C GLU A 152 17.00 10.34 -33.70
N HIS A 153 17.89 9.60 -34.37
CA HIS A 153 18.47 8.38 -33.83
C HIS A 153 19.20 8.66 -32.51
N PHE A 154 20.01 9.72 -32.45
CA PHE A 154 20.70 10.13 -31.23
C PHE A 154 19.72 10.43 -30.09
N LEU A 155 18.68 11.22 -30.35
CA LEU A 155 17.67 11.56 -29.35
C LEU A 155 16.84 10.35 -28.91
N HIS A 156 16.53 9.44 -29.83
CA HIS A 156 15.88 8.16 -29.54
C HIS A 156 16.73 7.33 -28.55
N GLU A 157 18.02 7.17 -28.83
CA GLU A 157 18.94 6.44 -27.95
C GLU A 157 19.08 7.13 -26.57
N GLN A 158 19.05 8.47 -26.50
CA GLN A 158 19.06 9.17 -25.21
C GLN A 158 17.78 8.93 -24.40
N TRP A 159 16.62 8.82 -25.05
CA TRP A 159 15.37 8.44 -24.38
C TRP A 159 15.40 7.01 -23.86
N GLU A 160 15.91 6.06 -24.64
CA GLU A 160 16.10 4.67 -24.21
C GLU A 160 17.02 4.61 -22.97
N ARG A 161 18.16 5.31 -23.00
CA ARG A 161 19.08 5.39 -21.85
C ARG A 161 18.42 5.95 -20.59
N LEU A 162 17.63 7.03 -20.70
CA LEU A 162 16.92 7.59 -19.55
C LEU A 162 15.89 6.60 -19.00
N ARG A 163 15.16 5.90 -19.88
CA ARG A 163 14.16 4.92 -19.46
C ARG A 163 14.81 3.74 -18.75
N GLU A 164 15.91 3.21 -19.29
CA GLU A 164 16.67 2.14 -18.66
C GLU A 164 17.28 2.57 -17.31
N ALA A 165 17.75 3.82 -17.21
CA ALA A 165 18.39 4.32 -16.00
C ALA A 165 17.42 4.61 -14.85
N PHE A 166 16.23 5.16 -15.16
CA PHE A 166 15.28 5.61 -14.13
C PHE A 166 14.10 4.66 -13.90
N ASP A 167 13.77 3.79 -14.87
CA ASP A 167 12.75 2.74 -14.78
C ASP A 167 11.41 3.16 -14.15
N ASP A 168 10.97 4.40 -14.39
CA ASP A 168 9.67 4.92 -13.96
C ASP A 168 9.03 5.75 -15.11
N PRO A 169 7.86 5.35 -15.63
CA PRO A 169 7.21 6.04 -16.76
C PRO A 169 6.83 7.49 -16.42
N ARG A 170 6.66 7.83 -15.14
CA ARG A 170 6.38 9.19 -14.69
C ARG A 170 7.57 10.12 -14.92
N PHE A 171 8.79 9.60 -14.91
CA PHE A 171 9.99 10.38 -15.21
C PHE A 171 9.97 10.86 -16.67
N ALA A 172 9.76 9.94 -17.61
CA ALA A 172 9.68 10.26 -19.04
C ALA A 172 8.48 11.17 -19.37
N LEU A 173 7.34 10.95 -18.71
CA LEU A 173 6.19 11.84 -18.80
C LEU A 173 6.52 13.24 -18.28
N ALA A 174 7.10 13.36 -17.09
CA ALA A 174 7.45 14.64 -16.48
C ALA A 174 8.42 15.44 -17.36
N LEU A 175 9.46 14.79 -17.89
CA LEU A 175 10.41 15.40 -18.81
C LEU A 175 9.71 15.87 -20.10
N SER A 176 8.82 15.05 -20.65
CA SER A 176 8.01 15.39 -21.82
C SER A 176 7.10 16.60 -21.60
N LEU A 177 6.66 16.85 -20.37
CA LEU A 177 5.78 17.96 -20.03
C LEU A 177 6.51 19.26 -19.66
N CYS A 178 7.83 19.25 -19.43
CA CYS A 178 8.61 20.41 -18.96
C CYS A 178 8.38 21.69 -19.79
N ARG A 179 8.43 21.60 -21.12
CA ARG A 179 8.25 22.73 -22.05
C ARG A 179 6.90 22.71 -22.78
N THR A 180 5.96 21.91 -22.30
CA THR A 180 4.64 21.78 -22.91
C THR A 180 3.71 22.91 -22.44
N ARG A 181 2.89 23.45 -23.36
CA ARG A 181 1.94 24.51 -23.03
C ARG A 181 0.95 23.99 -21.99
N ALA A 182 0.63 24.83 -21.01
CA ALA A 182 -0.21 24.44 -19.88
C ALA A 182 -1.60 23.91 -20.27
N ALA A 183 -2.18 24.43 -21.35
CA ALA A 183 -3.49 24.03 -21.86
C ALA A 183 -3.43 22.86 -22.86
N SER A 184 -2.24 22.35 -23.21
CA SER A 184 -2.14 21.19 -24.09
C SER A 184 -2.80 19.98 -23.43
N GLU A 185 -3.65 19.30 -24.19
CA GLU A 185 -4.23 18.02 -23.81
C GLU A 185 -3.13 16.95 -23.74
N VAL A 186 -3.20 16.11 -22.72
CA VAL A 186 -2.40 14.91 -22.56
C VAL A 186 -3.34 13.74 -22.45
N LYS A 187 -3.22 12.79 -23.37
CA LYS A 187 -4.15 11.70 -23.56
C LYS A 187 -3.46 10.36 -23.44
N LEU A 188 -3.97 9.48 -22.61
CA LEU A 188 -3.63 8.06 -22.57
C LEU A 188 -4.72 7.31 -23.33
N ASP A 189 -4.37 6.68 -24.45
CA ASP A 189 -5.30 5.86 -25.23
C ASP A 189 -5.17 4.38 -24.84
N LEU A 190 -6.29 3.76 -24.48
CA LEU A 190 -6.41 2.35 -24.10
C LEU A 190 -7.23 1.53 -25.10
N THR A 191 -7.56 2.10 -26.26
CA THR A 191 -8.41 1.47 -27.28
C THR A 191 -7.88 0.10 -27.69
N ASP A 192 -6.60 0.01 -28.02
CA ASP A 192 -5.93 -1.27 -28.36
C ASP A 192 -6.02 -2.33 -27.26
N LEU A 193 -6.01 -1.93 -25.99
CA LEU A 193 -6.14 -2.85 -24.85
C LEU A 193 -7.57 -3.38 -24.76
N VAL A 194 -8.56 -2.54 -25.06
CA VAL A 194 -9.96 -2.94 -25.12
C VAL A 194 -10.19 -3.90 -26.30
N LEU A 195 -9.75 -3.53 -27.51
CA LEU A 195 -9.90 -4.34 -28.71
C LEU A 195 -9.16 -5.68 -28.63
N GLY A 196 -8.01 -5.71 -27.95
CA GLY A 196 -7.26 -6.94 -27.71
C GLY A 196 -7.78 -7.78 -26.54
N GLY A 197 -8.87 -7.40 -25.89
CA GLY A 197 -9.46 -8.12 -24.76
C GLY A 197 -8.66 -8.07 -23.46
N TRP A 198 -7.68 -7.16 -23.36
CA TRP A 198 -6.86 -6.94 -22.15
C TRP A 198 -7.59 -6.10 -21.10
N LEU A 199 -8.56 -5.30 -21.53
CA LEU A 199 -9.36 -4.40 -20.71
C LEU A 199 -10.81 -4.42 -21.20
N THR A 200 -11.75 -4.24 -20.29
CA THR A 200 -13.17 -4.06 -20.61
C THR A 200 -13.59 -2.60 -20.39
N PRO A 201 -14.56 -2.09 -21.15
CA PRO A 201 -14.96 -0.69 -21.03
C PRO A 201 -15.54 -0.27 -19.67
N ASP A 202 -16.03 -1.21 -18.86
CA ASP A 202 -16.57 -0.97 -17.52
C ASP A 202 -15.49 -0.94 -16.41
N GLU A 203 -14.31 -1.50 -16.67
CA GLU A 203 -13.18 -1.49 -15.74
C GLU A 203 -12.67 -0.07 -15.45
N ASN A 204 -12.10 0.12 -14.25
CA ASN A 204 -11.60 1.41 -13.77
C ASN A 204 -10.11 1.31 -13.40
N PRO A 205 -9.19 1.28 -14.39
CA PRO A 205 -7.78 0.96 -14.13
C PRO A 205 -7.13 1.87 -13.08
N HIS A 206 -7.46 3.17 -13.04
CA HIS A 206 -6.93 4.11 -12.06
C HIS A 206 -7.38 3.82 -10.61
N ARG A 207 -8.60 3.30 -10.42
CA ARG A 207 -9.10 2.87 -9.09
C ARG A 207 -8.47 1.55 -8.68
N GLU A 208 -8.39 0.61 -9.60
CA GLU A 208 -7.74 -0.67 -9.35
C GLU A 208 -6.25 -0.53 -9.03
N ALA A 209 -5.55 0.39 -9.71
CA ALA A 209 -4.17 0.74 -9.41
C ALA A 209 -4.02 1.25 -7.96
N ARG A 210 -4.96 2.08 -7.47
CA ARG A 210 -4.98 2.51 -6.05
C ARG A 210 -5.17 1.33 -5.09
N LEU A 211 -6.06 0.41 -5.42
CA LEU A 211 -6.29 -0.80 -4.61
C LEU A 211 -5.06 -1.71 -4.59
N ARG A 212 -4.43 -1.96 -5.75
CA ARG A 212 -3.20 -2.74 -5.86
C ARG A 212 -2.04 -2.08 -5.11
N MET A 213 -1.85 -0.78 -5.26
CA MET A 213 -0.85 -0.02 -4.51
C MET A 213 -1.10 -0.10 -2.99
N SER A 214 -2.37 0.01 -2.56
CA SER A 214 -2.72 -0.17 -1.15
C SER A 214 -2.38 -1.58 -0.65
N ALA A 215 -2.60 -2.61 -1.46
CA ALA A 215 -2.25 -3.99 -1.10
C ALA A 215 -0.72 -4.18 -1.03
N THR A 216 0.04 -3.58 -1.95
CA THR A 216 1.51 -3.59 -1.93
C THR A 216 2.05 -2.90 -0.68
N VAL A 217 1.57 -1.70 -0.35
CA VAL A 217 1.97 -0.98 0.87
C VAL A 217 1.55 -1.73 2.13
N ALA A 218 0.38 -2.38 2.14
CA ALA A 218 -0.04 -3.21 3.26
C ALA A 218 0.91 -4.41 3.47
N ALA A 219 1.39 -5.02 2.39
CA ALA A 219 2.30 -6.17 2.44
C ALA A 219 3.73 -5.78 2.83
N ASP A 220 4.28 -4.76 2.18
CA ASP A 220 5.70 -4.40 2.26
C ASP A 220 5.97 -3.34 3.35
N GLY A 221 4.95 -2.58 3.73
CA GLY A 221 5.02 -1.56 4.77
C GLY A 221 4.92 -2.09 6.19
N ALA A 222 5.33 -1.26 7.15
CA ALA A 222 5.24 -1.58 8.58
C ALA A 222 3.78 -1.75 9.04
N VAL A 223 3.57 -2.67 9.97
CA VAL A 223 2.34 -2.85 10.72
C VAL A 223 2.26 -1.81 11.83
N ILE A 224 1.29 -0.90 11.74
CA ILE A 224 1.08 0.15 12.72
C ILE A 224 0.24 -0.38 13.86
N VAL A 225 0.77 -0.37 15.08
CA VAL A 225 0.06 -0.80 16.29
C VAL A 225 -0.42 0.42 17.08
N VAL A 226 -1.72 0.49 17.32
CA VAL A 226 -2.41 1.54 18.08
C VAL A 226 -2.80 1.00 19.44
N THR A 227 -2.39 1.68 20.51
CA THR A 227 -2.69 1.31 21.91
C THR A 227 -3.33 2.47 22.65
N GLU A 228 -3.90 2.19 23.83
CA GLU A 228 -4.55 3.20 24.68
C GLU A 228 -3.54 4.20 25.28
N GLY A 229 -2.34 3.71 25.64
CA GLY A 229 -1.28 4.52 26.25
C GLY A 229 0.14 4.18 25.78
N SER A 230 1.07 5.06 26.16
CA SER A 230 2.50 4.94 25.84
C SER A 230 3.16 3.76 26.55
N SER A 231 2.78 3.49 27.80
CA SER A 231 3.25 2.31 28.56
C SER A 231 2.88 1.01 27.86
N ASP A 232 1.67 0.92 27.30
CA ASP A 232 1.20 -0.26 26.58
C ASP A 232 1.97 -0.47 25.29
N ALA A 233 2.19 0.61 24.52
CA ALA A 233 3.01 0.56 23.32
C ALA A 233 4.45 0.11 23.61
N HIS A 234 5.06 0.64 24.68
CA HIS A 234 6.40 0.22 25.10
C HIS A 234 6.45 -1.26 25.48
N ARG A 235 5.50 -1.73 26.31
CA ARG A 235 5.45 -3.11 26.78
C ARG A 235 5.14 -4.10 25.66
N LEU A 236 4.24 -3.76 24.73
CA LEU A 236 3.98 -4.58 23.55
C LEU A 236 5.19 -4.63 22.61
N ARG A 237 5.83 -3.48 22.33
CA ARG A 237 7.07 -3.43 21.54
C ARG A 237 8.12 -4.38 22.13
N ARG A 238 8.37 -4.24 23.43
CA ARG A 238 9.36 -5.07 24.11
C ARG A 238 8.97 -6.54 24.17
N SER A 239 7.68 -6.84 24.24
CA SER A 239 7.15 -8.20 24.16
C SER A 239 7.47 -8.87 22.82
N VAL A 240 7.28 -8.17 21.70
CA VAL A 240 7.63 -8.70 20.37
C VAL A 240 9.14 -8.87 20.23
N GLU A 241 9.94 -7.89 20.67
CA GLU A 241 11.41 -8.01 20.63
C GLU A 241 11.95 -9.20 21.45
N VAL A 242 11.30 -9.54 22.57
CA VAL A 242 11.72 -10.66 23.42
C VAL A 242 11.25 -12.00 22.85
N ALA A 243 10.03 -12.07 22.30
CA ALA A 243 9.40 -13.33 21.91
C ALA A 243 9.54 -13.69 20.43
N ALA A 244 9.71 -12.70 19.55
CA ALA A 244 9.81 -12.86 18.10
C ALA A 244 10.72 -11.76 17.48
N PRO A 245 12.00 -11.68 17.90
CA PRO A 245 12.94 -10.64 17.44
C PRO A 245 13.09 -10.58 15.91
N GLU A 246 12.95 -11.71 15.23
CA GLU A 246 13.06 -11.85 13.78
C GLU A 246 12.01 -11.06 13.00
N VAL A 247 10.84 -10.79 13.59
CA VAL A 247 9.76 -9.99 12.96
C VAL A 247 9.52 -8.64 13.64
N ALA A 248 10.22 -8.33 14.73
CA ALA A 248 9.97 -7.12 15.52
C ALA A 248 10.09 -5.83 14.70
N HIS A 249 11.03 -5.77 13.75
CA HIS A 249 11.25 -4.63 12.85
C HIS A 249 10.07 -4.33 11.91
N LEU A 250 9.14 -5.28 11.72
CA LEU A 250 7.95 -5.09 10.90
C LEU A 250 6.83 -4.33 11.64
N PHE A 251 6.92 -4.20 12.98
CA PHE A 251 5.91 -3.53 13.79
C PHE A 251 6.37 -2.12 14.18
N ARG A 252 5.51 -1.13 13.92
CA ARG A 252 5.69 0.25 14.37
C ARG A 252 4.58 0.62 15.34
N PHE A 253 4.97 0.89 16.58
CA PHE A 253 4.05 1.36 17.62
C PHE A 253 3.97 2.87 17.56
N LEU A 254 2.75 3.42 17.66
CA LEU A 254 2.56 4.87 17.68
C LEU A 254 3.41 5.53 18.76
N ASP A 255 4.06 6.62 18.38
CA ASP A 255 4.84 7.44 19.31
C ASP A 255 3.91 8.45 19.99
N PHE A 256 3.92 8.43 21.32
CA PHE A 256 3.05 9.25 22.16
C PHE A 256 3.71 10.58 22.55
N ASP A 257 4.98 10.80 22.22
CA ASP A 257 5.69 12.05 22.51
C ASP A 257 5.15 13.23 21.68
N LEU A 258 4.38 12.95 20.62
CA LEU A 258 3.64 13.94 19.82
C LEU A 258 2.31 14.39 20.48
N ARG A 259 2.07 14.05 21.76
CA ARG A 259 0.89 14.39 22.59
C ARG A 259 -0.51 14.15 21.98
N PRO A 260 -0.79 12.97 21.43
CA PRO A 260 -2.17 12.58 21.16
C PRO A 260 -2.94 12.30 22.49
N PRO A 261 -4.23 12.68 22.63
CA PRO A 261 -5.02 12.49 23.87
C PRO A 261 -5.20 11.00 24.22
N GLY A 262 -5.24 10.56 25.49
CA GLY A 262 -5.25 9.13 25.88
C GLY A 262 -6.63 8.42 25.95
N GLY A 263 -6.65 7.08 26.13
CA GLY A 263 -7.84 6.27 26.45
C GLY A 263 -8.41 5.37 25.33
N THR A 264 -9.36 4.49 25.66
CA THR A 264 -10.09 3.60 24.72
C THR A 264 -10.80 4.37 23.60
N ASP A 265 -11.47 5.47 23.95
CA ASP A 265 -12.16 6.36 23.00
C ASP A 265 -11.21 6.91 21.94
N ARG A 266 -9.92 7.07 22.27
CA ARG A 266 -8.88 7.50 21.33
C ARG A 266 -8.41 6.38 20.42
N VAL A 267 -8.26 5.14 20.89
CA VAL A 267 -7.96 4.00 19.99
C VAL A 267 -9.04 3.91 18.91
N VAL A 268 -10.31 4.00 19.30
CA VAL A 268 -11.44 4.01 18.37
C VAL A 268 -11.37 5.21 17.42
N SER A 269 -11.21 6.42 17.95
CA SER A 269 -11.20 7.66 17.15
C SER A 269 -10.01 7.72 16.17
N LEU A 270 -8.83 7.29 16.60
CA LEU A 270 -7.64 7.26 15.75
C LEU A 270 -7.74 6.18 14.67
N THR A 271 -8.23 4.99 15.03
CA THR A 271 -8.47 3.91 14.06
C THR A 271 -9.48 4.36 13.00
N LYS A 272 -10.58 5.01 13.41
CA LYS A 272 -11.55 5.64 12.50
C LYS A 272 -10.91 6.70 11.62
N GLY A 273 -10.08 7.58 12.20
CA GLY A 273 -9.38 8.63 11.48
C GLY A 273 -8.42 8.09 10.42
N MET A 274 -7.63 7.06 10.75
CA MET A 274 -6.70 6.43 9.81
C MET A 274 -7.43 5.66 8.70
N ALA A 275 -8.51 4.95 9.04
CA ALA A 275 -9.36 4.29 8.06
C ALA A 275 -10.03 5.31 7.11
N ALA A 276 -10.60 6.39 7.64
CA ALA A 276 -11.24 7.45 6.86
C ALA A 276 -10.24 8.24 6.00
N ALA A 277 -9.00 8.39 6.44
CA ALA A 277 -7.91 9.00 5.68
C ALA A 277 -7.35 8.09 4.58
N GLY A 278 -7.78 6.83 4.50
CA GLY A 278 -7.30 5.88 3.50
C GLY A 278 -5.84 5.46 3.71
N VAL A 279 -5.39 5.34 4.97
CA VAL A 279 -4.05 4.83 5.27
C VAL A 279 -3.90 3.42 4.72
N MET A 280 -2.88 3.22 3.89
CA MET A 280 -2.65 1.96 3.17
C MET A 280 -1.92 0.92 4.03
N ASN A 281 -1.17 1.34 5.05
CA ASN A 281 -0.48 0.43 5.98
C ASN A 281 -1.48 -0.47 6.73
N ARG A 282 -1.00 -1.66 7.13
CA ARG A 282 -1.71 -2.49 8.10
C ARG A 282 -1.79 -1.77 9.44
N ILE A 283 -2.97 -1.77 10.05
CA ILE A 283 -3.24 -1.14 11.35
C ILE A 283 -3.86 -2.17 12.28
N ILE A 284 -3.26 -2.32 13.47
CA ILE A 284 -3.79 -3.16 14.54
C ILE A 284 -4.13 -2.25 15.72
N ALA A 285 -5.42 -2.12 16.02
CA ALA A 285 -5.91 -1.47 17.21
C ALA A 285 -5.97 -2.48 18.36
N VAL A 286 -5.16 -2.27 19.40
CA VAL A 286 -5.10 -3.12 20.60
C VAL A 286 -5.86 -2.45 21.73
N LEU A 287 -6.82 -3.19 22.29
CA LEU A 287 -7.72 -2.76 23.35
C LEU A 287 -7.52 -3.62 24.59
N ASP A 288 -7.74 -3.06 25.78
CA ASP A 288 -7.72 -3.85 27.01
C ASP A 288 -8.81 -4.95 26.98
N ASN A 289 -8.58 -6.03 27.75
CA ASN A 289 -9.55 -7.11 27.95
C ASN A 289 -10.46 -6.79 29.14
N ASP A 290 -11.07 -5.62 29.07
CA ASP A 290 -11.98 -5.10 30.06
C ASP A 290 -13.30 -4.69 29.40
N THR A 291 -14.24 -4.21 30.22
CA THR A 291 -15.58 -3.88 29.71
C THR A 291 -15.55 -2.77 28.67
N ALA A 292 -14.66 -1.77 28.83
CA ALA A 292 -14.53 -0.65 27.90
C ALA A 292 -13.84 -1.05 26.59
N GLY A 293 -12.81 -1.89 26.65
CA GLY A 293 -12.15 -2.44 25.47
C GLY A 293 -13.08 -3.33 24.64
N ARG A 294 -13.92 -4.16 25.29
CA ARG A 294 -14.95 -4.93 24.58
C ARG A 294 -15.99 -4.03 23.90
N GLU A 295 -16.42 -2.96 24.56
CA GLU A 295 -17.35 -1.99 23.96
C GLU A 295 -16.70 -1.33 22.73
N ALA A 296 -15.45 -0.90 22.83
CA ALA A 296 -14.68 -0.32 21.74
C ALA A 296 -14.52 -1.29 20.55
N ALA A 297 -14.20 -2.55 20.82
CA ALA A 297 -14.11 -3.60 19.79
C ALA A 297 -15.45 -3.80 19.09
N ALA A 298 -16.55 -3.85 19.84
CA ALA A 298 -17.91 -3.96 19.29
C ALA A 298 -18.34 -2.72 18.49
N GLN A 299 -17.81 -1.53 18.82
CA GLN A 299 -18.03 -0.33 18.02
C GLN A 299 -17.25 -0.38 16.71
N LEU A 300 -15.99 -0.83 16.73
CA LEU A 300 -15.14 -0.91 15.54
C LEU A 300 -15.61 -2.01 14.57
N SER A 301 -16.08 -3.16 15.08
CA SER A 301 -16.60 -4.24 14.24
C SER A 301 -17.89 -3.91 13.48
N LYS A 302 -18.65 -2.91 13.96
CA LYS A 302 -19.84 -2.40 13.25
C LYS A 302 -19.50 -1.48 12.08
N LEU A 303 -18.25 -1.08 11.94
CA LEU A 303 -17.78 -0.24 10.85
C LEU A 303 -17.32 -1.12 9.69
N HIS A 304 -17.55 -0.66 8.46
CA HIS A 304 -16.93 -1.24 7.26
C HIS A 304 -15.45 -0.80 7.20
N LEU A 305 -14.61 -1.35 8.08
CA LEU A 305 -13.18 -1.06 8.10
C LEU A 305 -12.50 -1.67 6.86
N PRO A 306 -11.48 -1.00 6.30
CA PRO A 306 -10.65 -1.60 5.26
C PRO A 306 -10.01 -2.91 5.76
N ALA A 307 -9.78 -3.87 4.87
CA ALA A 307 -9.29 -5.20 5.22
C ALA A 307 -7.93 -5.19 5.96
N GLN A 308 -7.12 -4.15 5.75
CA GLN A 308 -5.83 -3.97 6.42
C GLN A 308 -5.95 -3.38 7.85
N VAL A 309 -7.15 -3.05 8.33
CA VAL A 309 -7.39 -2.46 9.65
C VAL A 309 -8.15 -3.46 10.53
N VAL A 310 -7.51 -3.91 11.61
CA VAL A 310 -8.07 -4.90 12.53
C VAL A 310 -8.07 -4.36 13.96
N ALA A 311 -9.12 -4.65 14.71
CA ALA A 311 -9.19 -4.40 16.14
C ALA A 311 -9.13 -5.72 16.91
N VAL A 312 -8.27 -5.77 17.94
CA VAL A 312 -8.11 -6.94 18.82
C VAL A 312 -8.12 -6.50 20.28
N CYS A 313 -8.70 -7.32 21.14
CA CYS A 313 -8.57 -7.18 22.59
C CYS A 313 -7.36 -7.97 23.08
N LEU A 314 -6.78 -7.56 24.20
CA LEU A 314 -5.80 -8.35 24.93
C LEU A 314 -6.35 -9.77 25.19
N PRO A 315 -5.49 -10.80 25.18
CA PRO A 315 -5.92 -12.16 25.39
C PRO A 315 -6.36 -12.39 26.84
N THR A 316 -7.09 -13.47 27.07
CA THR A 316 -7.45 -13.89 28.43
C THR A 316 -6.23 -14.34 29.22
N ALA A 317 -6.22 -14.04 30.52
CA ALA A 317 -5.26 -14.58 31.47
C ALA A 317 -5.88 -15.78 32.20
N PRO A 318 -5.30 -17.00 32.11
CA PRO A 318 -5.88 -18.19 32.76
C PRO A 318 -6.07 -18.03 34.27
N TYR A 319 -5.13 -17.35 34.94
CA TYR A 319 -5.22 -17.05 36.36
C TYR A 319 -6.26 -15.97 36.71
N ALA A 320 -6.76 -15.23 35.71
CA ALA A 320 -7.80 -14.22 35.91
C ALA A 320 -9.22 -14.82 35.97
N ASN A 321 -9.39 -16.12 35.68
CA ASN A 321 -10.67 -16.83 35.80
C ASN A 321 -11.21 -16.89 37.25
N ARG A 322 -10.32 -16.74 38.23
CA ARG A 322 -10.67 -16.69 39.65
C ARG A 322 -9.68 -15.80 40.38
N TYR A 323 -9.83 -14.49 40.19
CA TYR A 323 -8.92 -13.47 40.67
C TYR A 323 -9.50 -12.71 41.87
N PRO A 324 -8.67 -12.25 42.84
CA PRO A 324 -9.18 -11.49 43.98
C PRO A 324 -9.88 -10.21 43.56
N THR A 325 -11.10 -10.00 44.09
CA THR A 325 -11.91 -8.81 43.83
C THR A 325 -12.24 -8.06 45.12
N LEU A 326 -12.52 -6.77 44.99
CA LEU A 326 -13.05 -5.89 46.03
C LEU A 326 -14.29 -5.20 45.48
N GLY A 327 -15.45 -5.63 45.97
CA GLY A 327 -16.75 -5.03 45.66
C GLY A 327 -17.38 -4.39 46.90
N PRO A 328 -18.61 -3.84 46.76
CA PRO A 328 -19.38 -3.29 47.87
C PRO A 328 -19.61 -4.29 49.02
N SER A 329 -19.69 -5.58 48.70
CA SER A 329 -19.86 -6.68 49.67
C SER A 329 -18.54 -7.14 50.30
N GLY A 330 -17.41 -6.50 49.98
CA GLY A 330 -16.09 -6.86 50.49
C GLY A 330 -15.24 -7.67 49.52
N ARG A 331 -14.35 -8.51 50.07
CA ARG A 331 -13.42 -9.34 49.30
C ARG A 331 -14.16 -10.51 48.64
N GLY A 332 -13.83 -10.77 47.37
CA GLY A 332 -14.34 -11.89 46.59
C GLY A 332 -13.25 -12.53 45.75
N ALA A 333 -13.64 -13.55 44.97
CA ALA A 333 -12.82 -14.12 43.92
C ALA A 333 -13.72 -14.45 42.73
N GLU A 334 -13.50 -13.81 41.59
CA GLU A 334 -14.37 -13.88 40.41
C GLU A 334 -13.53 -14.01 39.13
N ASP A 335 -14.18 -14.38 38.03
CA ASP A 335 -13.59 -14.20 36.70
C ASP A 335 -13.59 -12.71 36.36
N VAL A 336 -12.40 -12.19 36.08
CA VAL A 336 -12.18 -10.80 35.70
C VAL A 336 -11.79 -10.63 34.23
N ASN A 337 -11.66 -11.74 33.47
CA ASN A 337 -11.45 -11.67 32.03
C ASN A 337 -12.63 -10.99 31.35
N GLY A 338 -12.34 -10.12 30.39
CA GLY A 338 -13.34 -9.27 29.74
C GLY A 338 -13.85 -8.14 30.63
N ARG A 339 -13.59 -8.13 31.94
CA ARG A 339 -14.22 -7.18 32.88
C ARG A 339 -13.21 -6.16 33.42
N ALA A 340 -11.96 -6.57 33.61
CA ALA A 340 -10.93 -5.76 34.26
C ALA A 340 -9.47 -6.08 33.84
N VAL A 341 -9.25 -6.97 32.86
CA VAL A 341 -7.90 -7.42 32.49
C VAL A 341 -7.24 -6.36 31.59
N SER A 342 -6.29 -5.61 32.16
CA SER A 342 -5.46 -4.65 31.45
C SER A 342 -4.10 -5.23 31.03
N MET A 343 -3.28 -4.42 30.34
CA MET A 343 -1.90 -4.76 29.96
C MET A 343 -1.06 -5.38 31.09
N GLU A 344 -1.23 -4.95 32.33
CA GLU A 344 -0.49 -5.48 33.49
C GLU A 344 -0.71 -6.98 33.72
N PHE A 345 -1.91 -7.49 33.43
CA PHE A 345 -2.25 -8.92 33.56
C PHE A 345 -1.59 -9.78 32.47
N MET A 346 -0.84 -9.17 31.55
CA MET A 346 -0.22 -9.94 30.48
C MET A 346 1.07 -10.60 30.94
N PHE A 347 1.69 -10.16 32.03
CA PHE A 347 3.06 -10.51 32.42
C PHE A 347 3.17 -11.46 33.63
N GLY A 348 2.07 -12.09 34.05
CA GLY A 348 2.05 -13.11 35.09
C GLY A 348 1.56 -12.65 36.45
N GLU A 349 1.35 -13.61 37.34
CA GLU A 349 0.94 -13.37 38.73
C GLU A 349 2.08 -12.76 39.56
N ASP A 350 3.33 -13.09 39.27
CA ASP A 350 4.48 -12.67 40.09
C ASP A 350 4.62 -11.15 40.13
N VAL A 351 4.37 -10.48 39.00
CA VAL A 351 4.41 -9.01 38.92
C VAL A 351 3.23 -8.37 39.67
N LEU A 352 2.08 -9.07 39.75
CA LEU A 352 0.85 -8.61 40.40
C LEU A 352 0.88 -8.75 41.94
N ARG A 353 1.70 -9.67 42.48
CA ARG A 353 1.79 -9.93 43.92
C ARG A 353 2.45 -8.78 44.69
N ASN A 354 1.99 -8.47 45.89
CA ASN A 354 2.64 -7.52 46.80
C ASN A 354 3.82 -8.18 47.55
N ALA A 355 4.46 -7.46 48.49
CA ALA A 355 5.56 -8.00 49.28
C ALA A 355 5.14 -9.14 50.24
N ALA A 356 3.86 -9.22 50.59
CA ALA A 356 3.29 -10.31 51.38
C ALA A 356 2.88 -11.53 50.52
N GLY A 357 3.13 -11.48 49.20
CA GLY A 357 2.76 -12.55 48.26
C GLY A 357 1.29 -12.54 47.83
N GLU A 358 0.50 -11.55 48.25
CA GLU A 358 -0.92 -11.44 47.88
C GLU A 358 -1.09 -10.72 46.54
N LEU A 359 -1.99 -11.20 45.69
CA LEU A 359 -2.31 -10.54 44.42
C LEU A 359 -3.01 -9.20 44.67
N ALA A 360 -2.62 -8.16 43.91
CA ALA A 360 -3.34 -6.90 43.86
C ALA A 360 -4.79 -7.13 43.41
N PRO A 361 -5.81 -6.85 44.24
CA PRO A 361 -7.19 -7.16 43.90
C PRO A 361 -7.77 -6.22 42.84
N VAL A 362 -8.65 -6.73 42.00
CA VAL A 362 -9.48 -5.93 41.11
C VAL A 362 -10.57 -5.23 41.93
N ARG A 363 -10.70 -3.92 41.81
CA ARG A 363 -11.78 -3.16 42.44
C ARG A 363 -12.92 -2.93 41.45
N TRP A 364 -14.14 -3.32 41.83
CA TRP A 364 -15.34 -3.02 41.04
C TRP A 364 -15.70 -1.54 41.17
N HIS A 365 -15.97 -0.88 40.04
CA HIS A 365 -16.26 0.56 40.02
C HIS A 365 -17.68 0.88 39.53
N ALA A 366 -18.02 0.50 38.30
CA ALA A 366 -19.25 0.92 37.65
C ALA A 366 -19.86 -0.23 36.85
N PHE A 367 -21.18 -0.21 36.71
CA PHE A 367 -21.91 -1.10 35.80
C PHE A 367 -21.99 -0.43 34.42
N ASN A 368 -21.54 -1.11 33.37
CA ASN A 368 -21.70 -0.68 31.99
C ASN A 368 -23.01 -1.27 31.44
N GLU A 369 -24.02 -0.42 31.28
CA GLU A 369 -25.35 -0.84 30.81
C GLU A 369 -25.33 -1.44 29.40
N LYS A 370 -24.50 -0.90 28.48
CA LYS A 370 -24.41 -1.38 27.10
C LYS A 370 -23.84 -2.80 27.03
N MET A 371 -22.90 -3.10 27.91
CA MET A 371 -22.25 -4.40 27.99
C MET A 371 -22.93 -5.35 28.98
N GLY A 372 -23.86 -4.85 29.81
CA GLY A 372 -24.57 -5.63 30.82
C GLY A 372 -23.67 -6.20 31.91
N ASP A 373 -22.55 -5.53 32.22
CA ASP A 373 -21.49 -6.08 33.07
C ASP A 373 -20.81 -5.01 33.94
N TYR A 374 -20.17 -5.43 35.03
CA TYR A 374 -19.38 -4.54 35.87
C TYR A 374 -17.96 -4.35 35.32
N GLN A 375 -17.50 -3.11 35.29
CA GLN A 375 -16.13 -2.75 35.01
C GLN A 375 -15.32 -2.68 36.30
N GLY A 376 -14.17 -3.35 36.29
CA GLY A 376 -13.19 -3.31 37.36
C GLY A 376 -11.83 -2.85 36.86
N ARG A 377 -10.93 -2.51 37.78
CA ARG A 377 -9.52 -2.25 37.48
C ARG A 377 -8.66 -2.43 38.74
N LEU A 378 -7.35 -2.52 38.57
CA LEU A 378 -6.42 -2.35 39.69
C LEU A 378 -6.52 -0.92 40.25
N ASP A 379 -6.35 -0.78 41.57
CA ASP A 379 -6.17 0.53 42.18
C ASP A 379 -4.94 1.23 41.59
N THR A 380 -4.95 2.57 41.55
CA THR A 380 -3.86 3.37 41.01
C THR A 380 -2.51 3.01 41.63
N THR A 381 -2.46 2.78 42.94
CA THR A 381 -1.22 2.47 43.66
C THR A 381 -0.66 1.11 43.24
N ASP A 382 -1.53 0.11 43.10
CA ASP A 382 -1.15 -1.21 42.63
C ASP A 382 -0.75 -1.17 41.15
N LYS A 383 -1.47 -0.42 40.30
CA LYS A 383 -1.15 -0.31 38.87
C LYS A 383 0.25 0.27 38.66
N VAL A 384 0.63 1.33 39.38
CA VAL A 384 1.97 1.92 39.31
C VAL A 384 3.04 0.91 39.73
N ARG A 385 2.88 0.29 40.91
CA ARG A 385 3.83 -0.71 41.43
C ARG A 385 4.03 -1.90 40.50
N VAL A 386 2.93 -2.43 39.94
CA VAL A 386 2.97 -3.55 38.99
C VAL A 386 3.66 -3.11 37.71
N GLY A 387 3.36 -1.90 37.23
CA GLY A 387 3.99 -1.32 36.05
C GLY A 387 5.51 -1.23 36.16
N GLU A 388 6.01 -0.66 37.26
CA GLU A 388 7.46 -0.56 37.52
C GLU A 388 8.15 -1.93 37.51
N ARG A 389 7.51 -2.97 38.06
CA ARG A 389 8.04 -4.33 38.05
C ARG A 389 8.08 -4.94 36.66
N ILE A 390 7.05 -4.72 35.86
CA ILE A 390 7.01 -5.17 34.46
C ILE A 390 8.13 -4.47 33.69
N ASP A 391 8.23 -3.15 33.80
CA ASP A 391 9.20 -2.37 33.06
C ASP A 391 10.64 -2.74 33.47
N ALA A 392 10.89 -3.01 34.76
CA ALA A 392 12.16 -3.55 35.24
C ALA A 392 12.46 -4.95 34.68
N ALA A 393 11.47 -5.85 34.66
CA ALA A 393 11.63 -7.21 34.14
C ALA A 393 11.88 -7.23 32.62
N LEU A 394 11.32 -6.27 31.89
CA LEU A 394 11.47 -6.12 30.45
C LEU A 394 12.76 -5.36 30.05
N SER A 395 13.31 -4.54 30.94
CA SER A 395 14.56 -3.78 30.72
C SER A 395 15.84 -4.63 30.81
N VAL A 396 15.72 -5.89 31.17
CA VAL A 396 16.86 -6.78 31.40
C VAL A 396 17.62 -7.04 30.08
N GLY A 397 18.88 -6.61 30.03
CA GLY A 397 19.79 -6.81 28.91
C GLY A 397 20.25 -8.27 28.75
N THR A 398 21.03 -8.53 27.70
CA THR A 398 21.48 -9.86 27.18
C THR A 398 22.10 -10.83 28.20
N SER A 399 22.43 -10.38 29.43
CA SER A 399 23.10 -11.18 30.46
C SER A 399 22.17 -11.78 31.53
N ASN A 400 20.95 -11.26 31.72
CA ASN A 400 19.95 -11.85 32.62
C ASN A 400 18.72 -12.27 31.82
N ARG A 401 18.17 -13.45 32.11
CA ARG A 401 16.97 -13.94 31.42
C ARG A 401 15.72 -13.24 31.97
N VAL A 402 14.86 -12.75 31.07
CA VAL A 402 13.50 -12.31 31.41
C VAL A 402 12.80 -13.44 32.19
N PRO A 403 12.13 -13.15 33.34
CA PRO A 403 11.43 -14.14 34.14
C PRO A 403 10.42 -14.96 33.34
N ASP A 404 10.21 -16.23 33.69
CA ASP A 404 9.45 -17.18 32.87
C ASP A 404 7.98 -16.77 32.65
N GLN A 405 7.30 -16.25 33.68
CA GLN A 405 5.92 -15.76 33.53
C GLN A 405 5.84 -14.52 32.63
N VAL A 406 6.79 -13.59 32.77
CA VAL A 406 6.90 -12.38 31.93
C VAL A 406 7.17 -12.78 30.48
N ARG A 407 8.11 -13.71 30.26
CA ARG A 407 8.41 -14.28 28.93
C ARG A 407 7.19 -14.95 28.31
N THR A 408 6.44 -15.73 29.09
CA THR A 408 5.19 -16.36 28.63
C THR A 408 4.16 -15.31 28.21
N GLY A 409 4.08 -14.22 28.97
CA GLY A 409 3.32 -13.03 28.61
C GLY A 409 3.73 -12.42 27.27
N CYS A 410 5.04 -12.20 27.09
CA CYS A 410 5.58 -11.66 25.84
C CYS A 410 5.22 -12.55 24.65
N VAL A 411 5.35 -13.89 24.78
CA VAL A 411 4.98 -14.85 23.73
C VAL A 411 3.51 -14.76 23.37
N ARG A 412 2.63 -14.65 24.37
CA ARG A 412 1.20 -14.54 24.15
C ARG A 412 0.84 -13.24 23.41
N LEU A 413 1.44 -12.11 23.80
CA LEU A 413 1.23 -10.82 23.14
C LEU A 413 1.79 -10.78 21.72
N ALA A 414 2.98 -11.33 21.50
CA ALA A 414 3.58 -11.43 20.16
C ALA A 414 2.73 -12.30 19.23
N ARG A 415 2.24 -13.46 19.71
CA ARG A 415 1.33 -14.32 18.93
C ARG A 415 0.03 -13.60 18.54
N MET A 416 -0.57 -12.84 19.46
CA MET A 416 -1.76 -12.04 19.16
C MET A 416 -1.47 -11.02 18.06
N LEU A 417 -0.37 -10.26 18.17
CA LEU A 417 0.00 -9.26 17.16
C LEU A 417 0.33 -9.88 15.81
N ILE A 418 1.07 -10.99 15.78
CA ILE A 418 1.41 -11.70 14.54
C ILE A 418 0.15 -12.24 13.86
N ALA A 419 -0.77 -12.84 14.63
CA ALA A 419 -2.03 -13.34 14.10
C ALA A 419 -2.93 -12.19 13.58
N ALA A 420 -2.95 -11.06 14.28
CA ALA A 420 -3.70 -9.87 13.86
C ALA A 420 -3.06 -9.16 12.65
N ALA A 421 -1.76 -9.38 12.43
CA ALA A 421 -1.02 -8.86 11.29
C ALA A 421 -1.14 -9.72 10.03
N ASP A 422 -1.84 -10.87 10.08
CA ASP A 422 -1.91 -11.83 8.98
C ASP A 422 -2.30 -11.11 7.68
N PRO A 423 -1.41 -11.04 6.68
CA PRO A 423 -1.69 -10.27 5.48
C PRO A 423 -2.79 -10.94 4.67
N PRO A 424 -3.65 -10.17 3.98
CA PRO A 424 -4.46 -10.75 2.92
C PRO A 424 -3.54 -11.46 1.91
N GLN A 425 -3.96 -12.61 1.41
CA GLN A 425 -3.17 -13.38 0.45
C GLN A 425 -2.85 -12.50 -0.78
N ARG A 426 -1.56 -12.22 -0.97
CA ARG A 426 -1.06 -11.43 -2.10
C ARG A 426 -0.92 -12.33 -3.31
N ILE A 427 -1.57 -11.95 -4.41
CA ILE A 427 -1.20 -12.45 -5.74
C ILE A 427 -0.08 -11.52 -6.24
N PRO A 428 1.14 -12.02 -6.49
CA PRO A 428 2.19 -11.21 -7.08
C PRO A 428 1.70 -10.71 -8.45
N ALA A 429 1.37 -9.42 -8.56
CA ALA A 429 1.12 -8.80 -9.84
C ALA A 429 2.50 -8.51 -10.45
N SER A 430 2.99 -9.42 -11.29
CA SER A 430 4.09 -9.08 -12.19
C SER A 430 3.53 -8.78 -13.57
N GLU A 431 4.16 -7.79 -14.19
CA GLU A 431 3.94 -7.34 -15.56
C GLU A 431 4.00 -8.47 -16.62
N GLY A 432 4.70 -9.57 -16.30
CA GLY A 432 4.89 -10.71 -17.21
C GLY A 432 3.97 -11.92 -16.96
N SER A 433 3.07 -11.89 -15.97
CA SER A 433 2.28 -13.08 -15.61
C SER A 433 0.91 -13.11 -16.31
N VAL A 434 0.67 -14.16 -17.09
CA VAL A 434 -0.65 -14.47 -17.69
C VAL A 434 -1.69 -14.81 -16.60
N LEU A 435 -1.23 -15.25 -15.41
CA LEU A 435 -2.10 -15.55 -14.27
C LEU A 435 -2.89 -14.32 -13.79
N THR A 436 -2.37 -13.11 -14.01
CA THR A 436 -3.02 -11.88 -13.54
C THR A 436 -4.33 -11.56 -14.27
N GLN A 437 -4.59 -12.05 -15.49
CA GLN A 437 -5.83 -11.68 -16.20
C GLN A 437 -7.10 -12.37 -15.66
N MET A 438 -7.06 -13.68 -15.39
CA MET A 438 -8.21 -14.42 -14.83
C MET A 438 -8.40 -14.13 -13.33
N TRP A 439 -7.30 -14.01 -12.58
CA TRP A 439 -7.34 -13.87 -11.13
C TRP A 439 -7.66 -12.45 -10.66
N ARG A 440 -7.55 -11.43 -11.54
CA ARG A 440 -8.03 -10.06 -11.28
C ARG A 440 -9.56 -9.97 -11.25
N ARG A 441 -10.28 -10.90 -11.89
CA ARG A 441 -11.76 -10.88 -12.00
C ARG A 441 -12.45 -11.66 -10.88
N ASP A 442 -11.81 -12.71 -10.35
CA ASP A 442 -12.34 -13.54 -9.26
C ASP A 442 -11.16 -14.27 -8.57
N PRO A 443 -10.83 -13.98 -7.31
CA PRO A 443 -9.73 -14.65 -6.61
C PRO A 443 -9.98 -16.14 -6.35
N PHE A 444 -11.20 -16.66 -6.54
CA PHE A 444 -11.57 -18.07 -6.26
C PHE A 444 -12.62 -18.68 -7.21
N CYS A 445 -12.58 -18.37 -8.50
CA CYS A 445 -13.40 -19.11 -9.47
C CYS A 445 -12.96 -20.59 -9.46
N GLU A 446 -13.75 -21.43 -8.78
CA GLU A 446 -13.56 -22.85 -8.44
C GLU A 446 -12.21 -23.48 -8.81
N ILE A 447 -11.30 -23.55 -7.84
CA ILE A 447 -10.19 -24.50 -7.85
C ILE A 447 -10.76 -25.92 -7.69
N ARG A 448 -11.27 -26.51 -8.78
CA ARG A 448 -11.34 -27.98 -8.91
C ARG A 448 -9.99 -28.45 -9.41
N ILE A 449 -9.00 -28.51 -8.52
CA ILE A 449 -7.86 -29.39 -8.77
C ILE A 449 -8.42 -30.81 -8.65
N ASN A 450 -8.72 -31.43 -9.80
CA ASN A 450 -8.98 -32.86 -9.89
C ASN A 450 -7.70 -33.61 -9.51
N LEU A 451 -7.46 -33.79 -8.20
CA LEU A 451 -6.54 -34.77 -7.65
C LEU A 451 -7.14 -36.17 -7.77
N THR A 452 -7.48 -36.61 -8.98
CA THR A 452 -7.79 -38.00 -9.27
C THR A 452 -7.22 -38.39 -10.62
N GLN A 453 -5.90 -38.55 -10.66
CA GLN A 453 -5.29 -39.61 -11.46
C GLN A 453 -4.46 -40.46 -10.51
N ARG A 454 -5.10 -41.48 -9.93
CA ARG A 454 -4.36 -42.64 -9.42
C ARG A 454 -3.72 -43.33 -10.62
N PRO A 455 -2.42 -43.69 -10.59
CA PRO A 455 -1.87 -44.57 -11.60
C PRO A 455 -2.53 -45.95 -11.48
N GLN A 456 -2.93 -46.51 -12.63
CA GLN A 456 -3.38 -47.90 -12.71
C GLN A 456 -2.26 -48.84 -12.24
N PRO A 457 -2.59 -49.91 -11.48
CA PRO A 457 -1.60 -50.91 -11.13
C PRO A 457 -1.25 -51.75 -12.36
N ALA A 458 0.05 -51.93 -12.60
CA ALA A 458 0.59 -53.03 -13.39
C ALA A 458 0.88 -54.22 -12.47
#